data_AF-A0A816BCU9-F1
#
_entry.id   AF-A0A816BCU9-F1
#
_cell.length_a   1.000
_cell.length_b   1.000
_cell.length_c   1.000
_cell.angle_alpha   90.00
_cell.angle_beta   90.00
_cell.angle_gamma   90.00
#
_symmetry.space_group_name_H-M   'P 1'
#
loop_
_entity.id
_entity.type
_entity.pdbx_description
1 polymer ?
#
loop_
_entity_poly.entity_id
_entity_poly.type
_entity_poly.pdbx_seq_one_letter_code
_entity_poly.pdbx_strand_id
1 'polypeptide(L)'
;IITQVILRLQPAFRYVNLYYSHFKHVDQVIQEMEKICTSDKQPDYLEALIFKQTSIILVQGYHTETQQQRQLLSFAKHFDPWYYKIIEKLASSSDNVSSICHCVPYYDYIFRYNYGAFWMASYLLELIPFGQSKLFQFLFGSLLTTKNLFRAIHFDNKSIIDLAKYRIIQDIYTPFNSTKKFLDYILNDIVLYPIWLCPIKCTKTPQYLASHYSLEHEYMINIGIYGRPHKFPFNVSKINKKFIELMIETNSRSMLYAQCWHSEDQFETLCRNSLEKYEQIKVKYNSQNKFFDLFDKVTLNDREKEELEKTIVESLNSEKRLLMNITGQTVKLQIKAFC
;
A
#
# COMPACT_ATOMS: atom_id res chain seq x y z
N ILE A 1 25.52 -6.02 9.00
CA ILE A 1 25.21 -6.35 7.58
C ILE A 1 24.71 -7.78 7.55
N ILE A 2 23.54 -8.03 6.95
CA ILE A 2 23.03 -9.40 6.79
C ILE A 2 23.74 -10.02 5.59
N THR A 3 24.56 -11.03 5.83
CA THR A 3 25.35 -11.73 4.79
C THR A 3 24.73 -13.06 4.38
N GLN A 4 23.95 -13.68 5.27
CA GLN A 4 23.27 -14.94 5.03
C GLN A 4 22.00 -15.01 5.90
N VAL A 5 20.96 -15.63 5.35
CA VAL A 5 19.73 -15.96 6.08
C VAL A 5 19.33 -17.39 5.73
N ILE A 6 18.73 -18.08 6.69
CA ILE A 6 18.08 -19.38 6.46
C ILE A 6 16.57 -19.12 6.56
N LEU A 7 15.86 -19.41 5.48
CA LEU A 7 14.42 -19.20 5.40
C LEU A 7 13.68 -20.52 5.62
N ARG A 8 12.62 -20.48 6.42
CA ARG A 8 11.67 -21.59 6.49
C ARG A 8 10.81 -21.57 5.23
N LEU A 9 10.71 -22.72 4.57
CA LEU A 9 9.90 -22.89 3.38
C LEU A 9 8.64 -23.69 3.71
N GLN A 10 7.61 -23.50 2.89
CA GLN A 10 6.42 -24.35 2.85
C GLN A 10 6.28 -24.96 1.45
N PRO A 11 5.63 -26.13 1.32
CA PRO A 11 5.23 -26.65 0.02
C PRO A 11 4.40 -25.62 -0.76
N ALA A 12 4.67 -25.48 -2.05
CA ALA A 12 3.88 -24.62 -2.92
C ALA A 12 2.62 -25.37 -3.38
N PHE A 13 1.45 -24.79 -3.10
CA PHE A 13 0.18 -25.26 -3.63
C PHE A 13 0.09 -25.00 -5.13
N ARG A 14 -0.84 -25.66 -5.81
CA ARG A 14 -1.04 -25.43 -7.25
C ARG A 14 -1.86 -24.19 -7.55
N TYR A 15 -2.92 -23.94 -6.78
CA TYR A 15 -3.82 -22.81 -7.02
C TYR A 15 -4.31 -22.18 -5.71
N VAL A 16 -4.88 -20.99 -5.86
CA VAL A 16 -5.65 -20.27 -4.84
C VAL A 16 -7.03 -19.97 -5.41
N ASN A 17 -8.08 -20.37 -4.70
CA ASN A 17 -9.45 -19.97 -5.02
C ASN A 17 -9.79 -18.69 -4.27
N LEU A 18 -10.26 -17.69 -5.02
CA LEU A 18 -10.64 -16.39 -4.50
C LEU A 18 -12.16 -16.26 -4.48
N TYR A 19 -12.69 -15.96 -3.29
CA TYR A 19 -14.10 -15.66 -3.05
C TYR A 19 -14.22 -14.21 -2.64
N TYR A 20 -15.35 -13.60 -3.00
CA TYR A 20 -15.56 -12.17 -2.88
C TYR A 20 -16.83 -11.88 -2.09
N SER A 21 -16.82 -10.81 -1.30
CA SER A 21 -18.01 -10.31 -0.63
C SER A 21 -18.05 -8.79 -0.73
N HIS A 22 -19.20 -8.24 -1.14
CA HIS A 22 -19.36 -6.81 -1.32
C HIS A 22 -20.01 -6.19 -0.07
N PHE A 23 -19.41 -5.13 0.45
CA PHE A 23 -19.91 -4.37 1.60
C PHE A 23 -20.17 -2.90 1.20
N LYS A 24 -21.18 -2.31 1.83
CA LYS A 24 -21.55 -0.89 1.64
C LYS A 24 -21.06 0.03 2.75
N HIS A 25 -20.59 -0.54 3.85
CA HIS A 25 -20.16 0.21 5.03
C HIS A 25 -18.86 -0.36 5.58
N VAL A 26 -17.94 0.52 5.96
CA VAL A 26 -16.63 0.14 6.50
C VAL A 26 -16.74 -0.68 7.79
N ASP A 27 -17.73 -0.38 8.63
CA ASP A 27 -17.95 -1.10 9.89
C ASP A 27 -18.27 -2.57 9.65
N GLN A 28 -19.06 -2.86 8.61
CA GLN A 28 -19.45 -4.23 8.28
C GLN A 28 -18.25 -5.06 7.82
N VAL A 29 -17.36 -4.48 6.98
CA VAL A 29 -16.17 -5.21 6.52
C VAL A 29 -15.16 -5.41 7.65
N ILE A 30 -14.97 -4.42 8.54
CA ILE A 30 -14.06 -4.54 9.68
C ILE A 30 -14.55 -5.66 10.62
N GLN A 31 -15.85 -5.66 10.95
CA GLN A 31 -16.45 -6.71 11.80
C GLN A 31 -16.36 -8.10 11.17
N GLU A 32 -16.63 -8.23 9.87
CA GLU A 32 -16.53 -9.54 9.20
C GLU A 32 -15.07 -10.01 9.13
N MET A 33 -14.11 -9.11 8.88
CA MET A 33 -12.68 -9.45 8.93
C MET A 33 -12.26 -9.94 10.33
N GLU A 34 -12.69 -9.25 11.39
CA GLU A 34 -12.38 -9.63 12.77
C GLU A 34 -12.93 -11.01 13.12
N LYS A 35 -14.18 -11.25 12.73
CA LYS A 35 -14.86 -12.55 12.88
C LYS A 35 -14.16 -13.66 12.12
N ILE A 36 -13.74 -13.42 10.88
CA ILE A 36 -13.00 -14.42 10.08
C ILE A 36 -11.64 -14.72 10.74
N CYS A 37 -10.90 -13.69 11.18
CA CYS A 37 -9.61 -13.85 11.84
C CYS A 37 -9.68 -14.59 13.18
N THR A 38 -10.83 -14.59 13.84
CA THR A 38 -11.06 -15.28 15.12
C THR A 38 -11.79 -16.63 14.96
N SER A 39 -12.10 -17.02 13.72
CA SER A 39 -12.74 -18.30 13.44
C SER A 39 -11.74 -19.47 13.41
N ASP A 40 -12.25 -20.69 13.63
CA ASP A 40 -11.46 -21.93 13.55
C ASP A 40 -10.97 -22.24 12.12
N LYS A 41 -11.75 -21.82 11.11
CA LYS A 41 -11.47 -22.07 9.69
C LYS A 41 -11.19 -20.76 8.97
N GLN A 42 -9.97 -20.28 9.14
CA GLN A 42 -9.50 -19.06 8.52
C GLN A 42 -9.13 -19.32 7.04
N PRO A 43 -9.34 -18.37 6.14
CA PRO A 43 -8.76 -18.43 4.81
C PRO A 43 -7.23 -18.30 4.88
N ASP A 44 -6.53 -18.87 3.91
CA ASP A 44 -5.08 -18.73 3.78
C ASP A 44 -4.66 -17.29 3.45
N TYR A 45 -5.57 -16.53 2.82
CA TYR A 45 -5.39 -15.11 2.52
C TYR A 45 -6.68 -14.33 2.79
N LEU A 46 -6.55 -13.15 3.40
CA LEU A 46 -7.66 -12.25 3.67
C LEU A 46 -7.23 -10.82 3.39
N GLU A 47 -7.98 -10.09 2.57
CA GLU A 47 -7.76 -8.68 2.30
C GLU A 47 -9.05 -8.00 1.89
N ALA A 48 -9.15 -6.68 2.03
CA ALA A 48 -10.21 -5.91 1.44
C ALA A 48 -9.67 -4.71 0.65
N LEU A 49 -10.40 -4.33 -0.40
CA LEU A 49 -10.13 -3.12 -1.18
C LEU A 49 -11.36 -2.21 -1.13
N ILE A 50 -11.13 -0.96 -0.74
CA ILE A 50 -12.15 0.10 -0.73
C ILE A 50 -11.94 0.97 -1.97
N PHE A 51 -12.94 1.00 -2.85
CA PHE A 51 -12.93 1.81 -4.08
C PHE A 51 -13.79 3.07 -3.99
N LYS A 52 -14.84 3.02 -3.17
CA LYS A 52 -15.72 4.15 -2.81
C LYS A 52 -16.22 3.94 -1.39
N GLN A 53 -16.80 4.98 -0.78
CA GLN A 53 -17.40 4.91 0.56
C GLN A 53 -18.42 3.76 0.71
N THR A 54 -19.10 3.39 -0.37
CA THR A 54 -20.12 2.33 -0.42
C THR A 54 -19.75 1.13 -1.29
N SER A 55 -18.49 1.04 -1.75
CA SER A 55 -18.03 0.01 -2.66
C SER A 55 -16.73 -0.59 -2.11
N ILE A 56 -16.89 -1.69 -1.37
CA ILE A 56 -15.85 -2.38 -0.64
C ILE A 56 -15.92 -3.85 -0.99
N ILE A 57 -14.82 -4.44 -1.41
CA ILE A 57 -14.72 -5.88 -1.67
C ILE A 57 -13.79 -6.51 -0.66
N LEU A 58 -14.32 -7.47 0.11
CA LEU A 58 -13.54 -8.42 0.89
C LEU A 58 -13.18 -9.60 -0.02
N VAL A 59 -11.91 -10.02 0.02
CA VAL A 59 -11.37 -11.15 -0.73
C VAL A 59 -10.86 -12.19 0.25
N GLN A 60 -11.33 -13.42 0.08
CA GLN A 60 -10.87 -14.59 0.82
C GLN A 60 -10.19 -15.56 -0.15
N GLY A 61 -8.95 -15.95 0.15
CA GLY A 61 -8.17 -16.89 -0.65
C GLY A 61 -7.96 -18.21 0.07
N TYR A 62 -8.21 -19.32 -0.61
CA TYR A 62 -8.01 -20.68 -0.09
C TYR A 62 -7.10 -21.48 -1.00
N HIS A 63 -6.09 -22.14 -0.44
CA HIS A 63 -5.22 -23.07 -1.15
C HIS A 63 -6.02 -24.26 -1.70
N THR A 64 -5.66 -24.71 -2.89
CA THR A 64 -6.23 -25.91 -3.50
C THR A 64 -5.22 -26.59 -4.42
N GLU A 65 -5.25 -27.92 -4.44
CA GLU A 65 -4.49 -28.74 -5.39
C GLU A 65 -5.26 -28.98 -6.70
N THR A 66 -6.59 -28.82 -6.66
CA THR A 66 -7.47 -29.05 -7.80
C THR A 66 -7.96 -27.73 -8.39
N GLN A 67 -7.94 -27.65 -9.71
CA GLN A 67 -8.56 -26.56 -10.45
C GLN A 67 -10.09 -26.69 -10.37
N GLN A 68 -10.73 -25.79 -9.63
CA GLN A 68 -12.20 -25.80 -9.45
C GLN A 68 -12.96 -25.19 -10.62
N GLN A 69 -12.32 -24.31 -11.39
CA GLN A 69 -12.95 -23.55 -12.48
C GLN A 69 -12.31 -23.91 -13.82
N ARG A 70 -13.11 -23.96 -14.90
CA ARG A 70 -12.60 -24.32 -16.24
C ARG A 70 -11.55 -23.32 -16.75
N GLN A 71 -11.71 -22.04 -16.43
CA GLN A 71 -10.78 -20.98 -16.81
C GLN A 71 -9.99 -20.50 -15.61
N LEU A 72 -8.67 -20.46 -15.75
CA LEU A 72 -7.77 -19.88 -14.76
C LEU A 72 -7.66 -18.38 -14.97
N LEU A 73 -7.56 -17.65 -13.85
CA LEU A 73 -7.20 -16.25 -13.84
C LEU A 73 -5.69 -16.13 -13.64
N SER A 74 -5.00 -15.44 -14.55
CA SER A 74 -3.54 -15.29 -14.59
C SER A 74 -3.14 -13.85 -14.32
N PHE A 75 -1.98 -13.69 -13.68
CA PHE A 75 -1.30 -12.41 -13.44
C PHE A 75 0.17 -12.43 -13.88
N ALA A 76 0.63 -13.53 -14.47
CA ALA A 76 2.02 -13.74 -14.82
C ALA A 76 2.54 -12.84 -15.95
N LYS A 77 1.67 -12.40 -16.86
CA LYS A 77 2.08 -11.65 -18.06
C LYS A 77 1.82 -10.16 -17.88
N HIS A 78 2.67 -9.33 -18.48
CA HIS A 78 2.57 -7.87 -18.36
C HIS A 78 1.28 -7.27 -18.95
N PHE A 79 0.63 -8.00 -19.85
CA PHE A 79 -0.66 -7.65 -20.46
C PHE A 79 -1.86 -8.32 -19.78
N ASP A 80 -1.66 -9.14 -18.74
CA ASP A 80 -2.75 -9.65 -17.94
C ASP A 80 -3.45 -8.50 -17.19
N PRO A 81 -4.76 -8.59 -16.90
CA PRO A 81 -5.43 -7.58 -16.11
C PRO A 81 -4.82 -7.49 -14.72
N TRP A 82 -4.56 -6.27 -14.24
CA TRP A 82 -4.05 -6.07 -12.89
C TRP A 82 -5.09 -6.53 -11.84
N TYR A 83 -4.61 -7.22 -10.81
CA TYR A 83 -5.44 -7.81 -9.76
C TYR A 83 -6.48 -6.84 -9.20
N TYR A 84 -6.05 -5.65 -8.81
CA TYR A 84 -6.95 -4.67 -8.21
C TYR A 84 -8.04 -4.17 -9.18
N LYS A 85 -7.77 -4.12 -10.50
CA LYS A 85 -8.77 -3.71 -11.51
C LYS A 85 -9.86 -4.76 -11.71
N ILE A 86 -9.53 -6.04 -11.50
CA ILE A 86 -10.53 -7.10 -11.49
C ILE A 86 -11.47 -6.90 -10.31
N ILE A 87 -10.92 -6.63 -9.14
CA ILE A 87 -11.70 -6.39 -7.92
C ILE A 87 -12.52 -5.09 -8.06
N GLU A 88 -11.95 -4.03 -8.62
CA GLU A 88 -12.65 -2.77 -8.92
C GLU A 88 -13.87 -2.98 -9.84
N LYS A 89 -13.72 -3.85 -10.86
CA LYS A 89 -14.82 -4.23 -11.75
C LYS A 89 -15.92 -4.98 -11.00
N LEU A 90 -15.55 -5.90 -10.10
CA LEU A 90 -16.50 -6.60 -9.23
C LEU A 90 -17.22 -5.60 -8.31
N ALA A 91 -16.49 -4.63 -7.76
CA ALA A 91 -17.02 -3.59 -6.88
C ALA A 91 -18.02 -2.66 -7.59
N SER A 92 -17.86 -2.47 -8.90
CA SER A 92 -18.75 -1.67 -9.75
C SER A 92 -19.98 -2.42 -10.27
N SER A 93 -20.01 -3.75 -10.12
CA SER A 93 -21.10 -4.59 -10.62
C SER A 93 -22.20 -4.67 -9.55
N SER A 94 -23.45 -4.42 -9.93
CA SER A 94 -24.62 -4.47 -9.02
C SER A 94 -25.04 -5.88 -8.60
N ASP A 95 -24.42 -6.91 -9.20
CA ASP A 95 -24.85 -8.29 -9.11
C ASP A 95 -24.19 -9.06 -7.96
N ASN A 96 -24.67 -10.28 -7.77
CA ASN A 96 -24.38 -11.22 -6.70
C ASN A 96 -22.89 -11.64 -6.64
N VAL A 97 -21.97 -10.72 -6.29
CA VAL A 97 -20.50 -10.94 -6.25
C VAL A 97 -20.13 -12.20 -5.46
N SER A 98 -20.93 -12.56 -4.45
CA SER A 98 -20.75 -13.76 -3.63
C SER A 98 -20.85 -15.08 -4.39
N SER A 99 -21.42 -15.11 -5.61
CA SER A 99 -21.45 -16.32 -6.45
C SER A 99 -20.21 -16.48 -7.32
N ILE A 100 -19.34 -15.46 -7.38
CA ILE A 100 -18.15 -15.46 -8.22
C ILE A 100 -16.98 -16.10 -7.46
N CYS A 101 -16.31 -17.03 -8.13
CA CYS A 101 -15.09 -17.67 -7.65
C CYS A 101 -14.05 -17.62 -8.77
N HIS A 102 -12.84 -17.14 -8.47
CA HIS A 102 -11.71 -17.20 -9.40
C HIS A 102 -10.68 -18.22 -8.92
N CYS A 103 -10.20 -19.08 -9.82
CA CYS A 103 -9.09 -19.99 -9.54
C CYS A 103 -7.81 -19.41 -10.16
N VAL A 104 -6.80 -19.14 -9.35
CA VAL A 104 -5.55 -18.47 -9.74
C VAL A 104 -4.38 -19.43 -9.50
N PRO A 105 -3.44 -19.62 -10.44
CA PRO A 105 -2.20 -20.33 -10.15
C PRO A 105 -1.50 -19.73 -8.91
N TYR A 106 -0.99 -20.58 -8.02
CA TYR A 106 -0.42 -20.13 -6.75
C TYR A 106 0.70 -19.10 -6.94
N TYR A 107 1.61 -19.36 -7.89
CA TYR A 107 2.69 -18.43 -8.24
C TYR A 107 2.15 -17.05 -8.65
N ASP A 108 1.16 -17.02 -9.54
CA ASP A 108 0.51 -15.80 -10.00
C ASP A 108 -0.15 -15.04 -8.85
N TYR A 109 -0.78 -15.75 -7.90
CA TYR A 109 -1.39 -15.11 -6.74
C TYR A 109 -0.37 -14.48 -5.79
N ILE A 110 0.75 -15.17 -5.52
CA ILE A 110 1.85 -14.63 -4.70
C ILE A 110 2.46 -13.37 -5.34
N PHE A 111 2.60 -13.36 -6.67
CA PHE A 111 3.18 -12.24 -7.42
C PHE A 111 2.13 -11.33 -8.09
N ARG A 112 0.87 -11.35 -7.63
CA ARG A 112 -0.27 -10.64 -8.27
C ARG A 112 -0.10 -9.13 -8.41
N TYR A 113 0.79 -8.53 -7.63
CA TYR A 113 1.12 -7.10 -7.64
C TYR A 113 2.44 -6.78 -8.34
N ASN A 114 3.14 -7.77 -8.90
CA ASN A 114 4.43 -7.57 -9.55
C ASN A 114 4.35 -6.55 -10.68
N TYR A 115 3.30 -6.63 -11.52
CA TYR A 115 2.98 -5.60 -12.50
C TYR A 115 2.05 -4.56 -11.88
N GLY A 116 2.36 -3.28 -12.09
CA GLY A 116 1.54 -2.17 -11.62
C GLY A 116 1.86 -1.67 -10.21
N ALA A 117 2.61 -2.45 -9.41
CA ALA A 117 2.94 -2.16 -8.01
C ALA A 117 1.70 -1.73 -7.23
N PHE A 118 0.80 -2.69 -6.99
CA PHE A 118 -0.59 -2.44 -6.58
C PHE A 118 -1.37 -1.73 -7.67
N TRP A 119 -1.54 -0.42 -7.54
CA TRP A 119 -2.19 0.45 -8.53
C TRP A 119 -1.36 1.70 -8.84
N MET A 120 -0.12 1.78 -8.33
CA MET A 120 0.72 2.97 -8.47
C MET A 120 1.07 3.30 -9.91
N ALA A 121 1.22 2.30 -10.77
CA ALA A 121 1.45 2.51 -12.19
C ALA A 121 0.28 3.24 -12.87
N SER A 122 -0.97 3.07 -12.42
CA SER A 122 -2.12 3.80 -13.00
C SER A 122 -1.93 5.30 -12.93
N TYR A 123 -1.44 5.81 -11.80
CA TYR A 123 -1.18 7.24 -11.62
C TYR A 123 -0.10 7.80 -12.55
N LEU A 124 0.82 6.94 -13.01
CA LEU A 124 1.82 7.28 -14.00
C LEU A 124 1.26 7.16 -15.43
N LEU A 125 0.44 6.14 -15.69
CA LEU A 125 -0.20 5.95 -17.00
C LEU A 125 -1.26 7.02 -17.30
N GLU A 126 -1.92 7.58 -16.29
CA GLU A 126 -2.75 8.79 -16.42
C GLU A 126 -1.96 9.96 -17.00
N LEU A 127 -0.63 9.94 -16.85
CA LEU A 127 0.22 11.01 -17.33
C LEU A 127 0.56 10.93 -18.81
N ILE A 128 0.27 9.80 -19.44
CA ILE A 128 0.66 9.45 -20.80
C ILE A 128 -0.62 9.33 -21.64
N PRO A 129 -0.73 10.02 -22.79
CA PRO A 129 -1.85 9.84 -23.69
C PRO A 129 -2.04 8.36 -24.06
N PHE A 130 -3.25 7.83 -23.87
CA PHE A 130 -3.59 6.42 -24.08
C PHE A 130 -2.80 5.41 -23.21
N GLY A 131 -2.13 5.87 -22.14
CA GLY A 131 -1.31 5.02 -21.26
C GLY A 131 -2.08 3.89 -20.59
N GLN A 132 -3.37 4.09 -20.32
CA GLN A 132 -4.24 3.04 -19.74
C GLN A 132 -4.84 2.07 -20.79
N SER A 133 -4.53 2.23 -22.07
CA SER A 133 -5.07 1.36 -23.12
C SER A 133 -4.46 -0.05 -23.06
N LYS A 134 -5.22 -1.07 -23.46
CA LYS A 134 -4.70 -2.45 -23.58
C LYS A 134 -3.54 -2.55 -24.56
N LEU A 135 -3.54 -1.73 -25.62
CA LEU A 135 -2.43 -1.68 -26.58
C LEU A 135 -1.15 -1.13 -25.93
N PHE A 136 -1.27 -0.06 -25.14
CA PHE A 136 -0.13 0.46 -24.38
C PHE A 136 0.40 -0.58 -23.39
N GLN A 137 -0.50 -1.22 -22.64
CA GLN A 137 -0.12 -2.28 -21.70
C GLN A 137 0.55 -3.46 -22.43
N PHE A 138 0.08 -3.84 -23.61
CA PHE A 138 0.68 -4.90 -24.41
C PHE A 138 2.11 -4.55 -24.87
N LEU A 139 2.33 -3.32 -25.36
CA LEU A 139 3.62 -2.88 -25.89
C LEU A 139 4.64 -2.51 -24.81
N PHE A 140 4.21 -1.84 -23.74
CA PHE A 140 5.08 -1.22 -22.73
C PHE A 140 4.88 -1.77 -21.31
N GLY A 141 3.91 -2.66 -21.09
CA GLY A 141 3.61 -3.19 -19.76
C GLY A 141 4.78 -3.94 -19.11
N SER A 142 5.70 -4.50 -19.90
CA SER A 142 6.92 -5.16 -19.39
C SER A 142 7.83 -4.21 -18.61
N LEU A 143 7.71 -2.90 -18.85
CA LEU A 143 8.41 -1.85 -18.11
C LEU A 143 7.74 -1.52 -16.78
N LEU A 144 6.47 -1.87 -16.59
CA LEU A 144 5.66 -1.56 -15.41
C LEU A 144 5.80 -2.61 -14.29
N THR A 145 6.96 -3.27 -14.21
CA THR A 145 7.29 -4.14 -13.07
C THR A 145 7.57 -3.29 -11.83
N THR A 146 7.30 -3.86 -10.66
CA THR A 146 7.56 -3.22 -9.37
C THR A 146 9.01 -2.74 -9.29
N LYS A 147 9.99 -3.58 -9.67
CA LYS A 147 11.42 -3.21 -9.71
C LYS A 147 11.68 -1.94 -10.52
N ASN A 148 11.13 -1.85 -11.73
CA ASN A 148 11.35 -0.71 -12.62
C ASN A 148 10.63 0.55 -12.13
N LEU A 149 9.40 0.41 -11.63
CA LEU A 149 8.64 1.53 -11.06
C LEU A 149 9.33 2.11 -9.84
N PHE A 150 9.81 1.27 -8.92
CA PHE A 150 10.62 1.71 -7.78
C PHE A 150 11.91 2.39 -8.24
N ARG A 151 12.63 1.79 -9.20
CA ARG A 151 13.83 2.42 -9.77
C ARG A 151 13.50 3.81 -10.32
N ALA A 152 12.46 3.96 -11.12
CA ALA A 152 12.05 5.26 -11.67
C ALA A 152 11.77 6.29 -10.57
N ILE A 153 11.06 5.90 -9.50
CA ILE A 153 10.76 6.78 -8.35
C ILE A 153 12.05 7.26 -7.65
N HIS A 154 13.09 6.44 -7.64
CA HIS A 154 14.36 6.75 -6.96
C HIS A 154 15.47 7.30 -7.87
N PHE A 155 15.31 7.30 -9.20
CA PHE A 155 16.42 7.59 -10.13
C PHE A 155 16.60 9.08 -10.48
N ASP A 156 15.68 10.00 -10.18
CA ASP A 156 15.99 11.43 -10.44
C ASP A 156 15.22 12.49 -9.63
N ASN A 157 15.95 13.55 -9.29
CA ASN A 157 15.80 14.38 -8.08
C ASN A 157 15.00 15.69 -8.26
N LYS A 158 14.15 15.79 -9.28
CA LYS A 158 13.27 16.98 -9.50
C LYS A 158 11.89 16.66 -10.09
N SER A 159 11.80 15.91 -11.19
CA SER A 159 10.52 15.72 -11.91
C SER A 159 9.57 14.69 -11.28
N ILE A 160 10.10 13.71 -10.55
CA ILE A 160 9.28 12.69 -9.86
C ILE A 160 9.00 13.07 -8.41
N ILE A 161 9.86 13.91 -7.80
CA ILE A 161 9.56 14.55 -6.50
C ILE A 161 8.35 15.48 -6.62
N ASP A 162 8.22 16.17 -7.76
CA ASP A 162 7.01 16.89 -8.10
C ASP A 162 5.76 16.01 -8.16
N LEU A 163 5.87 14.69 -8.39
CA LEU A 163 4.73 13.77 -8.30
C LEU A 163 4.53 13.24 -6.87
N ALA A 164 5.61 13.21 -6.06
CA ALA A 164 5.56 12.76 -4.68
C ALA A 164 4.70 13.69 -3.80
N LYS A 165 4.74 15.01 -4.03
CA LYS A 165 3.87 15.98 -3.31
C LYS A 165 2.38 15.81 -3.59
N TYR A 166 1.99 15.16 -4.70
CA TYR A 166 0.58 14.88 -5.01
C TYR A 166 0.07 13.56 -4.42
N ARG A 167 0.92 12.75 -3.78
CA ARG A 167 0.55 11.43 -3.29
C ARG A 167 0.82 11.29 -1.79
N ILE A 168 0.09 10.37 -1.19
CA ILE A 168 0.28 9.89 0.16
C ILE A 168 0.64 8.41 0.04
N ILE A 169 1.72 8.03 0.71
CA ILE A 169 2.12 6.64 0.89
C ILE A 169 2.26 6.41 2.39
N GLN A 170 1.37 5.60 2.95
CA GLN A 170 1.45 5.15 4.32
C GLN A 170 0.90 3.73 4.46
N ASP A 171 1.52 2.98 5.36
CA ASP A 171 1.02 1.70 5.86
C ASP A 171 0.86 1.86 7.36
N ILE A 172 -0.37 1.78 7.86
CA ILE A 172 -0.67 1.97 9.28
C ILE A 172 -1.20 0.67 9.86
N TYR A 173 -0.54 0.15 10.88
CA TYR A 173 -0.96 -1.03 11.64
C TYR A 173 -1.73 -0.57 12.87
N THR A 174 -3.01 -0.90 12.92
CA THR A 174 -3.94 -0.43 13.95
C THR A 174 -4.82 -1.58 14.48
N PRO A 175 -5.24 -1.55 15.75
CA PRO A 175 -6.27 -2.47 16.24
C PRO A 175 -7.59 -2.35 15.45
N PHE A 176 -8.35 -3.44 15.39
CA PHE A 176 -9.63 -3.48 14.66
C PHE A 176 -10.60 -2.37 15.10
N ASN A 177 -10.77 -2.20 16.41
CA ASN A 177 -11.65 -1.18 16.99
C ASN A 177 -11.28 0.28 16.64
N SER A 178 -10.03 0.51 16.22
CA SER A 178 -9.48 1.82 15.88
C SER A 178 -9.46 2.09 14.38
N THR A 179 -9.61 1.05 13.56
CA THR A 179 -9.52 1.12 12.08
C THR A 179 -10.50 2.13 11.50
N LYS A 180 -11.74 2.18 12.03
CA LYS A 180 -12.77 3.10 11.55
C LYS A 180 -12.34 4.56 11.65
N LYS A 181 -11.64 4.97 12.72
CA LYS A 181 -11.19 6.36 12.91
C LYS A 181 -10.28 6.83 11.77
N PHE A 182 -9.36 5.96 11.35
CA PHE A 182 -8.48 6.24 10.20
C PHE A 182 -9.28 6.29 8.90
N LEU A 183 -10.17 5.32 8.67
CA LEU A 183 -10.98 5.29 7.46
C LEU A 183 -11.92 6.50 7.35
N ASP A 184 -12.53 6.95 8.44
CA ASP A 184 -13.36 8.16 8.45
C ASP A 184 -12.55 9.38 8.00
N TYR A 185 -11.33 9.55 8.50
CA TYR A 185 -10.44 10.63 8.08
C TYR A 185 -10.06 10.52 6.59
N ILE A 186 -9.70 9.31 6.13
CA ILE A 186 -9.31 9.11 4.72
C ILE A 186 -10.48 9.34 3.77
N LEU A 187 -11.65 8.80 4.09
CA LEU A 187 -12.81 8.79 3.20
C LEU A 187 -13.55 10.13 3.19
N ASN A 188 -13.62 10.84 4.32
CA ASN A 188 -14.37 12.10 4.43
C ASN A 188 -13.51 13.35 4.24
N ASP A 189 -12.28 13.36 4.79
CA ASP A 189 -11.42 14.54 4.78
C ASP A 189 -10.45 14.55 3.61
N ILE A 190 -9.85 13.41 3.25
CA ILE A 190 -8.86 13.32 2.18
C ILE A 190 -9.51 12.94 0.84
N VAL A 191 -10.54 12.09 0.89
CA VAL A 191 -11.20 11.46 -0.27
C VAL A 191 -10.17 10.76 -1.16
N LEU A 192 -9.52 9.72 -0.63
CA LEU A 192 -8.48 8.96 -1.31
C LEU A 192 -8.91 7.53 -1.57
N TYR A 193 -8.72 7.06 -2.81
CA TYR A 193 -9.00 5.69 -3.23
C TYR A 193 -7.95 5.20 -4.24
N PRO A 194 -7.76 3.87 -4.37
CA PRO A 194 -8.29 2.84 -3.49
C PRO A 194 -7.50 2.72 -2.16
N ILE A 195 -8.09 2.06 -1.17
CA ILE A 195 -7.45 1.75 0.14
C ILE A 195 -7.37 0.23 0.29
N TRP A 196 -6.23 -0.26 0.76
CA TRP A 196 -6.03 -1.67 1.11
C TRP A 196 -6.24 -1.90 2.60
N LEU A 197 -7.00 -2.94 2.95
CA LEU A 197 -7.08 -3.45 4.32
C LEU A 197 -6.54 -4.88 4.34
N CYS A 198 -5.57 -5.14 5.20
CA CYS A 198 -4.98 -6.46 5.35
C CYS A 198 -4.90 -6.81 6.84
N PRO A 199 -5.66 -7.79 7.33
CA PRO A 199 -5.53 -8.24 8.71
C PRO A 199 -4.25 -9.05 8.84
N ILE A 200 -3.47 -8.76 9.88
CA ILE A 200 -2.15 -9.31 10.09
C ILE A 200 -2.09 -9.85 11.51
N LYS A 201 -1.58 -11.07 11.65
CA LYS A 201 -1.34 -11.69 12.95
C LYS A 201 -0.22 -10.94 13.66
N CYS A 202 -0.47 -10.52 14.89
CA CYS A 202 0.50 -9.80 15.68
C CYS A 202 1.69 -10.69 16.03
N THR A 203 2.91 -10.13 15.94
CA THR A 203 4.09 -10.82 16.46
C THR A 203 4.14 -10.65 17.96
N LYS A 204 4.18 -11.78 18.68
CA LYS A 204 4.56 -11.82 20.10
C LYS A 204 6.06 -12.00 20.29
N THR A 205 6.78 -12.34 19.21
CA THR A 205 8.24 -12.37 19.27
C THR A 205 8.81 -10.97 19.44
N PRO A 206 9.94 -10.84 20.17
CA PRO A 206 10.63 -9.59 20.46
C PRO A 206 11.29 -8.93 19.23
N GLN A 207 10.56 -8.87 18.11
CA GLN A 207 10.90 -8.09 16.92
C GLN A 207 10.40 -6.67 17.15
N TYR A 208 10.96 -5.97 18.13
CA TYR A 208 10.29 -4.81 18.73
C TYR A 208 9.99 -3.68 17.73
N LEU A 209 10.81 -3.51 16.70
CA LEU A 209 10.58 -2.53 15.64
C LEU A 209 9.48 -2.93 14.64
N ALA A 210 8.93 -4.15 14.72
CA ALA A 210 7.82 -4.57 13.87
C ALA A 210 6.55 -3.79 14.23
N SER A 211 5.96 -3.11 13.24
CA SER A 211 4.74 -2.32 13.42
C SER A 211 3.52 -3.15 13.87
N HIS A 212 3.54 -4.47 13.65
CA HIS A 212 2.53 -5.43 14.09
C HIS A 212 2.90 -6.17 15.39
N TYR A 213 3.88 -5.68 16.16
CA TYR A 213 4.15 -6.19 17.50
C TYR A 213 3.04 -5.76 18.47
N SER A 214 2.35 -6.73 19.07
CA SER A 214 1.36 -6.48 20.12
C SER A 214 1.28 -7.68 21.06
N LEU A 215 1.20 -7.41 22.36
CA LEU A 215 0.91 -8.41 23.40
C LEU A 215 -0.57 -8.46 23.75
N GLU A 216 -1.32 -7.40 23.43
CA GLU A 216 -2.73 -7.22 23.79
C GLU A 216 -3.67 -7.77 22.71
N HIS A 217 -3.26 -7.67 21.44
CA HIS A 217 -4.06 -8.08 20.30
C HIS A 217 -3.45 -9.31 19.61
N GLU A 218 -4.31 -10.23 19.17
CA GLU A 218 -3.86 -11.35 18.33
C GLU A 218 -3.72 -10.95 16.86
N TYR A 219 -4.58 -10.05 16.39
CA TYR A 219 -4.57 -9.52 15.04
C TYR A 219 -4.71 -7.99 15.06
N MET A 220 -4.12 -7.34 14.06
CA MET A 220 -4.28 -5.93 13.73
C MET A 220 -4.66 -5.81 12.26
N ILE A 221 -5.15 -4.63 11.84
CA ILE A 221 -5.34 -4.31 10.43
C ILE A 221 -4.21 -3.39 9.98
N ASN A 222 -3.56 -3.75 8.88
CA ASN A 222 -2.80 -2.83 8.07
C ASN A 222 -3.75 -2.07 7.12
N ILE A 223 -3.69 -0.74 7.19
CA ILE A 223 -4.35 0.18 6.27
C ILE A 223 -3.29 0.69 5.30
N GLY A 224 -3.30 0.15 4.08
CA GLY A 224 -2.42 0.54 2.99
C GLY A 224 -3.00 1.71 2.19
N ILE A 225 -2.30 2.83 2.21
CA ILE A 225 -2.69 4.09 1.59
C ILE A 225 -1.65 4.43 0.53
N TYR A 226 -1.99 4.24 -0.74
CA TYR A 226 -1.10 4.55 -1.87
C TYR A 226 -1.87 5.37 -2.90
N GLY A 227 -1.94 6.69 -2.77
CA GLY A 227 -2.80 7.43 -3.67
C GLY A 227 -2.71 8.92 -3.60
N ARG A 228 -3.51 9.58 -4.42
CA ARG A 228 -3.61 11.04 -4.47
C ARG A 228 -4.91 11.49 -3.80
N PRO A 229 -4.90 12.50 -2.92
CA PRO A 229 -6.14 13.11 -2.43
C PRO A 229 -6.99 13.65 -3.59
N HIS A 230 -8.30 13.47 -3.53
CA HIS A 230 -9.23 14.07 -4.51
C HIS A 230 -9.85 15.38 -4.00
N LYS A 231 -9.74 15.68 -2.70
CA LYS A 231 -10.20 16.95 -2.13
C LYS A 231 -9.06 17.99 -2.16
N PHE A 232 -9.34 19.15 -2.76
CA PHE A 232 -8.40 20.27 -2.83
C PHE A 232 -8.96 21.50 -2.10
N PRO A 233 -8.09 22.40 -1.59
CA PRO A 233 -6.64 22.25 -1.51
C PRO A 233 -6.23 21.20 -0.46
N PHE A 234 -5.06 20.60 -0.61
CA PHE A 234 -4.49 19.71 0.40
C PHE A 234 -3.01 19.97 0.66
N ASN A 235 -2.53 19.50 1.81
CA ASN A 235 -1.14 19.57 2.20
C ASN A 235 -0.71 18.24 2.82
N VAL A 236 0.28 17.57 2.23
CA VAL A 236 0.67 16.23 2.66
C VAL A 236 1.26 16.21 4.07
N SER A 237 1.96 17.27 4.51
CA SER A 237 2.48 17.38 5.88
C SER A 237 1.34 17.46 6.89
N LYS A 238 0.33 18.29 6.64
CA LYS A 238 -0.87 18.36 7.51
C LYS A 238 -1.60 17.02 7.60
N ILE A 239 -1.73 16.33 6.47
CA ILE A 239 -2.40 15.03 6.43
C ILE A 239 -1.62 13.98 7.22
N ASN A 240 -0.31 13.90 7.02
CA ASN A 240 0.52 12.93 7.73
C ASN A 240 0.63 13.27 9.24
N LYS A 241 0.67 14.55 9.62
CA LYS A 241 0.57 14.97 11.03
C LYS A 241 -0.73 14.47 11.66
N LYS A 242 -1.85 14.53 10.95
CA LYS A 242 -3.12 13.99 11.45
C LYS A 242 -3.08 12.46 11.58
N PHE A 243 -2.45 11.75 10.66
CA PHE A 243 -2.23 10.30 10.83
C PHE A 243 -1.39 10.00 12.06
N ILE A 244 -0.36 10.79 12.35
CA ILE A 244 0.48 10.62 13.54
C ILE A 244 -0.32 10.85 14.83
N GLU A 245 -1.15 11.89 14.88
CA GLU A 245 -2.06 12.12 16.01
C GLU A 245 -2.95 10.90 16.27
N LEU A 246 -3.59 10.37 15.21
CA LEU A 246 -4.44 9.18 15.31
C LEU A 246 -3.63 7.95 15.74
N MET A 247 -2.40 7.80 15.26
CA MET A 247 -1.51 6.69 15.65
C MET A 247 -1.17 6.75 17.14
N ILE A 248 -0.82 7.92 17.66
CA ILE A 248 -0.54 8.12 19.09
C ILE A 248 -1.80 7.84 19.92
N GLU A 249 -2.96 8.37 19.51
CA GLU A 249 -4.24 8.17 20.22
C GLU A 249 -4.64 6.69 20.32
N THR A 250 -4.33 5.90 19.28
CA THR A 250 -4.81 4.51 19.14
C THR A 250 -3.71 3.47 19.37
N ASN A 251 -2.52 3.90 19.80
CA ASN A 251 -1.32 3.06 19.91
C ASN A 251 -1.04 2.26 18.61
N SER A 252 -1.27 2.89 17.46
CA SER A 252 -1.02 2.33 16.14
C SER A 252 0.38 2.72 15.66
N ARG A 253 0.93 1.98 14.68
CA ARG A 253 2.29 2.21 14.18
C ARG A 253 2.35 2.25 12.67
N SER A 254 3.16 3.14 12.12
CA SER A 254 3.43 3.16 10.69
C SER A 254 4.49 2.12 10.32
N MET A 255 4.49 1.68 9.06
CA MET A 255 5.62 0.97 8.46
C MET A 255 6.72 1.96 8.09
N LEU A 256 7.95 1.69 8.53
CA LEU A 256 9.07 2.64 8.39
C LEU A 256 9.73 2.66 6.99
N TYR A 257 9.11 2.05 5.96
CA TYR A 257 9.58 2.21 4.57
C TYR A 257 8.97 3.44 3.89
N ALA A 258 7.82 3.91 4.38
CA ALA A 258 7.16 5.10 3.90
C ALA A 258 7.82 6.36 4.49
N GLN A 259 7.43 7.53 3.99
CA GLN A 259 7.93 8.80 4.50
C GLN A 259 7.59 8.96 5.99
N CYS A 260 8.61 9.13 6.83
CA CYS A 260 8.44 9.34 8.26
C CYS A 260 8.27 10.83 8.56
N TRP A 261 7.04 11.22 8.89
CA TRP A 261 6.66 12.61 9.21
C TRP A 261 6.69 12.94 10.70
N HIS A 262 7.13 11.99 11.53
CA HIS A 262 7.16 12.11 12.98
C HIS A 262 8.21 13.15 13.40
N SER A 263 7.91 13.91 14.46
CA SER A 263 9.00 14.47 15.26
C SER A 263 9.74 13.36 16.01
N GLU A 264 10.94 13.64 16.48
CA GLU A 264 11.71 12.69 17.27
C GLU A 264 10.95 12.23 18.51
N ASP A 265 10.36 13.17 19.26
CA ASP A 265 9.53 12.86 20.44
C ASP A 265 8.33 11.95 20.12
N GLN A 266 7.66 12.18 18.98
CA GLN A 266 6.53 11.36 18.54
C GLN A 266 7.00 9.95 18.14
N PHE A 267 8.12 9.87 17.44
CA PHE A 267 8.74 8.61 17.07
C PHE A 267 9.16 7.81 18.30
N GLU A 268 9.81 8.46 19.26
CA GLU A 268 10.19 7.87 20.54
C GLU A 268 8.95 7.40 21.30
N THR A 269 7.89 8.20 21.37
CA THR A 269 6.64 7.82 22.04
C THR A 269 6.06 6.53 21.46
N LEU A 270 6.00 6.39 20.13
CA LEU A 270 5.46 5.20 19.47
C LEU A 270 6.41 3.99 19.49
N CYS A 271 7.72 4.23 19.62
CA CYS A 271 8.74 3.18 19.51
C CYS A 271 9.55 2.94 20.80
N ARG A 272 9.25 3.59 21.93
CA ARG A 272 10.09 3.63 23.15
C ARG A 272 10.63 2.27 23.57
N ASN A 273 9.72 1.32 23.79
CA ASN A 273 10.06 -0.05 24.20
C ASN A 273 10.97 -0.78 23.20
N SER A 274 10.92 -0.37 21.93
CA SER A 274 11.74 -0.91 20.85
C SER A 274 13.10 -0.24 20.77
N LEU A 275 13.16 1.07 21.02
CA LEU A 275 14.38 1.87 21.01
C LEU A 275 15.30 1.48 22.16
N GLU A 276 14.78 1.26 23.37
CA GLU A 276 15.59 0.78 24.49
C GLU A 276 16.34 -0.51 24.15
N LYS A 277 15.64 -1.45 23.49
CA LYS A 277 16.22 -2.73 23.11
C LYS A 277 17.13 -2.63 21.90
N TYR A 278 16.84 -1.71 20.98
CA TYR A 278 17.72 -1.35 19.88
C TYR A 278 19.07 -0.82 20.43
N GLU A 279 19.05 0.06 21.42
CA GLU A 279 20.26 0.58 22.05
C GLU A 279 21.06 -0.50 22.79
N GLN A 280 20.40 -1.39 23.53
CA GLN A 280 21.06 -2.55 24.15
C GLN A 280 21.78 -3.43 23.12
N ILE A 281 21.18 -3.61 21.93
CA ILE A 281 21.80 -4.34 20.83
C ILE A 281 23.00 -3.57 20.27
N LYS A 282 22.91 -2.25 20.08
CA LYS A 282 24.05 -1.43 19.63
C LYS A 282 25.23 -1.51 20.61
N VAL A 283 24.96 -1.48 21.92
CA VAL A 283 25.97 -1.66 22.97
C VAL A 283 26.60 -3.04 22.88
N LYS A 284 25.77 -4.10 22.86
CA LYS A 284 26.23 -5.50 22.81
C LYS A 284 27.19 -5.78 21.65
N TYR A 285 26.94 -5.18 20.48
CA TYR A 285 27.77 -5.38 19.29
C TYR A 285 28.77 -4.25 19.03
N ASN A 286 28.93 -3.31 19.97
CA ASN A 286 29.82 -2.16 19.84
C ASN A 286 29.63 -1.43 18.50
N SER A 287 28.38 -1.07 18.19
CA SER A 287 27.98 -0.49 16.91
C SER A 287 27.29 0.87 17.02
N GLN A 288 27.37 1.52 18.18
CA GLN A 288 26.72 2.80 18.46
C GLN A 288 27.08 3.88 17.42
N ASN A 289 28.35 3.95 17.02
CA ASN A 289 28.87 4.95 16.06
C ASN A 289 29.23 4.35 14.68
N LYS A 290 28.75 3.14 14.37
CA LYS A 290 29.09 2.43 13.11
C LYS A 290 27.97 2.45 12.07
N PHE A 291 26.73 2.67 12.51
CA PHE A 291 25.55 2.74 11.66
C PHE A 291 24.71 3.93 12.10
N PHE A 292 23.90 4.46 11.17
CA PHE A 292 22.93 5.51 11.46
C PHE A 292 22.00 5.12 12.61
N ASP A 293 21.58 6.13 13.37
CA ASP A 293 20.47 5.99 14.29
C ASP A 293 19.17 5.72 13.54
N LEU A 294 18.24 5.05 14.22
CA LEU A 294 17.04 4.55 13.55
C LEU A 294 16.18 5.69 13.03
N PHE A 295 16.00 6.76 13.83
CA PHE A 295 15.21 7.91 13.44
C PHE A 295 15.87 8.67 12.28
N ASP A 296 17.18 8.96 12.38
CA ASP A 296 17.96 9.59 11.31
C ASP A 296 17.87 8.85 9.97
N LYS A 297 17.78 7.51 10.03
CA LYS A 297 17.67 6.68 8.83
C LYS A 297 16.33 6.83 8.10
N VAL A 298 15.26 7.13 8.83
CA VAL A 298 13.88 7.08 8.29
C VAL A 298 13.23 8.45 8.16
N THR A 299 13.75 9.46 8.87
CA THR A 299 13.23 10.83 8.86
C THR A 299 13.49 11.52 7.52
N LEU A 300 12.62 12.46 7.19
CA LEU A 300 12.79 13.31 6.01
C LEU A 300 13.90 14.33 6.26
N ASN A 301 14.74 14.56 5.26
CA ASN A 301 15.70 15.67 5.30
C ASN A 301 15.00 17.01 5.04
N ASP A 302 15.69 18.12 5.35
CA ASP A 302 15.09 19.46 5.29
C ASP A 302 14.63 19.85 3.90
N ARG A 303 15.36 19.42 2.87
CA ARG A 303 14.99 19.67 1.47
C ARG A 303 13.70 18.91 1.09
N GLU A 304 13.58 17.65 1.50
CA GLU A 304 12.36 16.87 1.28
C GLU A 304 11.16 17.50 1.97
N LYS A 305 11.33 17.97 3.22
CA LYS A 305 10.29 18.68 3.96
C LYS A 305 9.85 19.94 3.21
N GLU A 306 10.79 20.79 2.81
CA GLU A 306 10.48 22.05 2.09
C GLU A 306 9.72 21.80 0.78
N GLU A 307 10.11 20.78 0.01
CA GLU A 307 9.46 20.45 -1.26
C GLU A 307 8.05 19.87 -1.05
N LEU A 308 7.86 19.02 -0.04
CA LEU A 308 6.59 18.31 0.22
C LEU A 308 5.61 19.14 1.05
N GLU A 309 6.05 20.12 1.83
CA GLU A 309 5.17 20.97 2.65
C GLU A 309 4.35 21.99 1.85
N LYS A 310 4.50 22.01 0.52
CA LYS A 310 3.74 22.90 -0.36
C LYS A 310 2.28 22.48 -0.42
N THR A 311 1.39 23.47 -0.31
CA THR A 311 -0.05 23.25 -0.47
C THR A 311 -0.38 23.08 -1.96
N ILE A 312 -1.09 22.00 -2.26
CA ILE A 312 -1.59 21.70 -3.60
C ILE A 312 -3.02 22.23 -3.71
N VAL A 313 -3.23 23.13 -4.67
CA VAL A 313 -4.53 23.82 -4.86
C VAL A 313 -5.40 23.18 -5.94
N GLU A 314 -4.80 22.44 -6.87
CA GLU A 314 -5.53 21.78 -7.95
C GLU A 314 -4.92 20.44 -8.32
N SER A 315 -5.67 19.66 -9.10
CA SER A 315 -5.22 18.35 -9.58
C SER A 315 -4.04 18.47 -10.55
N LEU A 316 -3.16 17.46 -10.55
CA LEU A 316 -2.07 17.37 -11.52
C LEU A 316 -2.56 17.42 -13.00
N ASN A 317 -3.80 17.00 -13.27
CA ASN A 317 -4.37 17.05 -14.62
C ASN A 317 -4.76 18.47 -15.07
N SER A 318 -5.10 19.38 -14.15
CA SER A 318 -5.32 20.79 -14.50
C SER A 318 -4.00 21.49 -14.78
N GLU A 319 -2.96 21.24 -13.99
CA GLU A 319 -1.59 21.70 -14.28
C GLU A 319 -1.08 21.18 -15.62
N LYS A 320 -1.39 19.93 -15.97
CA LYS A 320 -1.04 19.36 -17.28
C LYS A 320 -1.74 20.02 -18.46
N ARG A 321 -3.01 20.40 -18.32
CA ARG A 321 -3.72 21.17 -19.35
C ARG A 321 -3.08 22.55 -19.51
N LEU A 322 -2.67 23.19 -18.41
CA LEU A 322 -1.90 24.44 -18.46
C LEU A 322 -0.54 24.27 -19.16
N LEU A 323 0.21 23.22 -18.83
CA LEU A 323 1.55 22.96 -19.40
C LEU A 323 1.49 22.51 -20.87
N MET A 324 0.51 21.67 -21.25
CA MET A 324 0.29 21.27 -22.65
C MET A 324 -0.17 22.45 -23.52
N ASN A 325 -0.89 23.42 -22.97
CA ASN A 325 -1.26 24.64 -23.68
C ASN A 325 -0.07 25.61 -23.87
N ILE A 326 1.03 25.42 -23.14
CA ILE A 326 2.19 26.32 -23.16
C ILE A 326 3.39 25.73 -23.94
N THR A 327 3.57 24.40 -24.05
CA THR A 327 4.66 23.85 -24.88
C THR A 327 4.40 22.43 -25.42
N GLY A 328 4.63 22.25 -26.73
CA GLY A 328 4.60 20.95 -27.44
C GLY A 328 5.85 20.06 -27.26
N GLN A 329 6.55 20.10 -26.12
CA GLN A 329 7.83 19.39 -25.92
C GLN A 329 7.80 18.21 -24.93
N THR A 330 6.67 17.91 -24.28
CA THR A 330 6.61 16.99 -23.12
C THR A 330 6.81 15.50 -23.45
N VAL A 331 6.77 15.10 -24.73
CA VAL A 331 6.82 13.67 -25.11
C VAL A 331 8.25 13.10 -25.05
N LYS A 332 9.32 13.92 -25.17
CA LYS A 332 10.71 13.41 -25.21
C LYS A 332 11.28 12.99 -23.84
N LEU A 333 10.72 13.45 -22.73
CA LEU A 333 11.25 13.21 -21.37
C LEU A 333 10.71 11.92 -20.71
N GLN A 334 9.54 11.41 -21.12
CA GLN A 334 8.86 10.33 -20.40
C GLN A 334 9.35 8.91 -20.73
N ILE A 335 10.01 8.71 -21.88
CA ILE A 335 10.55 7.39 -22.27
C ILE A 335 11.92 7.12 -21.64
N LYS A 336 12.73 8.17 -21.39
CA LYS A 336 14.04 8.05 -20.73
C LYS A 336 13.99 7.60 -19.27
N ALA A 337 12.86 7.76 -18.58
CA ALA A 337 12.72 7.31 -17.19
C ALA A 337 12.56 5.79 -17.05
N PHE A 338 12.23 5.10 -18.14
CA PHE A 338 11.99 3.65 -18.15
C PHE A 338 13.08 2.82 -18.82
N CYS A 339 13.85 3.42 -19.73
CA CYS A 339 15.08 2.84 -20.28
C CYS A 339 16.23 3.06 -19.31
#